data_AF-A0A554WXX3-F1
#
_entry.id   AF-A0A554WXX3-F1
#
_cell.length_a   1.000
_cell.length_b   1.000
_cell.length_c   1.000
_cell.angle_alpha   90.00
_cell.angle_beta   90.00
_cell.angle_gamma   90.00
#
_symmetry.space_group_name_H-M   'P 1'
#
loop_
_entity.id
_entity.type
_entity.pdbx_description
1 polymer ?
#
loop_
_entity_poly.entity_id
_entity_poly.type
_entity_poly.pdbx_seq_one_letter_code
_entity_poly.pdbx_strand_id
1 'polypeptide(L)'
;MPAWWALLTATALLAGCDMLGIDTPAKQAERREADGKAIGAGCRHTQRSLEDCYAANPKASKAAIFAGWREMDEYMRENDIPALPPASPPSKAADAAPDEEVVTPAPKASADPNTKPAATAAPTTPPTGSIVPRIAPPAANGASR
;
A
#
# COMPACT_ATOMS: atom_id res chain seq x y z
N MET A 1 30.28 -29.98 -25.85
CA MET A 1 29.54 -30.05 -24.57
C MET A 1 30.18 -29.32 -23.37
N PRO A 2 31.49 -28.94 -23.30
CA PRO A 2 32.02 -28.24 -22.11
C PRO A 2 31.73 -26.73 -22.07
N ALA A 3 31.44 -26.10 -23.22
CA ALA A 3 31.20 -24.65 -23.30
C ALA A 3 29.92 -24.19 -22.58
N TRP A 4 28.89 -25.04 -22.52
CA TRP A 4 27.64 -24.71 -21.82
C TRP A 4 27.84 -24.76 -20.30
N TRP A 5 28.66 -25.68 -19.79
CA TRP A 5 29.04 -25.71 -18.37
C TRP A 5 29.79 -24.44 -17.98
N ALA A 6 30.73 -23.96 -18.81
CA ALA A 6 31.42 -22.70 -18.58
C ALA A 6 30.47 -21.48 -18.62
N LEU A 7 29.47 -21.50 -19.50
CA LEU A 7 28.47 -20.43 -19.57
C LEU A 7 27.54 -20.41 -18.34
N LEU A 8 27.13 -21.59 -17.86
CA LEU A 8 26.29 -21.74 -16.66
C LEU A 8 27.04 -21.36 -15.38
N THR A 9 28.32 -21.70 -15.27
CA THR A 9 29.13 -21.28 -14.10
C THR A 9 29.41 -19.79 -14.13
N ALA A 10 29.65 -19.20 -15.31
CA ALA A 10 29.83 -17.76 -15.46
C ALA A 10 28.55 -16.98 -15.09
N THR A 11 27.37 -17.44 -15.52
CA THR A 11 26.10 -16.79 -15.13
C THR A 11 25.79 -16.96 -13.65
N ALA A 12 26.11 -18.11 -13.05
CA ALA A 12 25.96 -18.35 -11.62
C ALA A 12 26.88 -17.46 -10.77
N LEU A 13 28.14 -17.24 -11.20
CA LEU A 13 29.07 -16.32 -10.54
C LEU A 13 28.61 -14.87 -10.64
N LEU A 14 28.01 -14.47 -11.76
CA LEU A 14 27.48 -13.11 -11.95
C LEU A 14 26.19 -12.87 -11.16
N ALA A 15 25.30 -13.86 -11.07
CA ALA A 15 24.05 -13.78 -10.30
C ALA A 15 24.26 -13.99 -8.79
N GLY A 16 25.36 -14.64 -8.38
CA GLY A 16 25.65 -14.96 -6.98
C GLY A 16 26.04 -13.76 -6.12
N CYS A 17 26.47 -12.64 -6.70
CA CYS A 17 26.85 -11.44 -5.94
C CYS A 17 25.67 -10.83 -5.16
N ASP A 18 24.44 -10.95 -5.66
CA ASP A 18 23.23 -10.54 -4.93
C ASP A 18 22.93 -11.44 -3.73
N MET A 19 23.16 -12.75 -3.90
CA MET A 19 22.91 -13.78 -2.87
C MET A 19 23.96 -13.76 -1.75
N LEU A 20 25.16 -13.25 -2.04
CA LEU A 20 26.23 -13.08 -1.05
C LEU A 20 26.01 -11.87 -0.11
N GLY A 21 24.94 -11.09 -0.32
CA GLY A 21 24.57 -9.97 0.55
C GLY A 21 25.50 -8.76 0.46
N ILE A 22 26.38 -8.71 -0.55
CA ILE A 22 27.26 -7.56 -0.81
C ILE A 22 26.46 -6.55 -1.62
N ASP A 23 25.54 -5.84 -0.94
CA ASP A 23 24.83 -4.70 -1.50
C ASP A 23 25.86 -3.61 -1.82
N THR A 24 26.17 -3.44 -3.11
CA THR A 24 27.03 -2.35 -3.56
C THR A 24 26.37 -1.01 -3.21
N PRO A 25 27.15 0.07 -3.00
CA PRO A 25 26.57 1.38 -2.69
C PRO A 25 25.58 1.87 -3.75
N ALA A 26 25.76 1.47 -5.01
CA ALA A 26 24.82 1.74 -6.10
C ALA A 26 23.47 1.04 -5.89
N LYS A 27 23.48 -0.24 -5.51
CA LYS A 27 22.27 -1.03 -5.25
C LYS A 27 21.51 -0.54 -4.01
N GLN A 28 22.23 -0.07 -2.99
CA GLN A 28 21.58 0.58 -1.86
C GLN A 28 20.91 1.91 -2.23
N ALA A 29 21.53 2.70 -3.11
CA ALA A 29 20.93 3.94 -3.60
C ALA A 29 19.64 3.66 -4.39
N GLU A 30 19.68 2.66 -5.28
CA GLU A 30 18.51 2.20 -6.04
C GLU A 30 17.40 1.69 -5.10
N ARG A 31 17.74 0.87 -4.09
CA ARG A 31 16.77 0.44 -3.07
C ARG A 31 16.13 1.61 -2.35
N ARG A 32 16.90 2.61 -1.92
CA ARG A 32 16.36 3.80 -1.23
C ARG A 32 15.43 4.61 -2.14
N GLU A 33 15.70 4.67 -3.44
CA GLU A 33 14.80 5.30 -4.40
C GLU A 33 13.52 4.47 -4.58
N ALA A 34 13.64 3.15 -4.73
CA ALA A 34 12.51 2.24 -4.85
C ALA A 34 11.61 2.26 -3.60
N ASP A 35 12.21 2.27 -2.40
CA ASP A 35 11.51 2.39 -1.13
C ASP A 35 10.76 3.73 -1.04
N GLY A 36 11.38 4.82 -1.49
CA GLY A 36 10.73 6.12 -1.58
C GLY A 36 9.50 6.11 -2.50
N LYS A 37 9.62 5.52 -3.69
CA LYS A 37 8.49 5.38 -4.63
C LYS A 37 7.36 4.54 -4.04
N ALA A 38 7.70 3.42 -3.40
CA ALA A 38 6.72 2.55 -2.74
C ALA A 38 5.95 3.29 -1.63
N ILE A 39 6.65 4.07 -0.80
CA ILE A 39 6.03 4.91 0.24
C ILE A 39 5.07 5.92 -0.42
N GLY A 40 5.51 6.62 -1.46
CA GLY A 40 4.69 7.58 -2.21
C GLY A 40 3.41 6.99 -2.79
N ALA A 41 3.52 5.80 -3.40
CA ALA A 41 2.38 5.09 -3.93
C ALA A 41 1.36 4.71 -2.83
N GLY A 42 1.83 4.18 -1.70
CA GLY A 42 0.97 3.87 -0.56
C GLY A 42 0.29 5.11 0.03
N CYS A 43 1.01 6.23 0.10
CA CYS A 43 0.48 7.52 0.53
C CYS A 43 -0.67 8.01 -0.37
N ARG A 44 -0.54 7.84 -1.68
CA ARG A 44 -1.60 8.20 -2.62
C ARG A 44 -2.83 7.31 -2.46
N HIS A 45 -2.60 6.00 -2.36
CA HIS A 45 -3.66 5.01 -2.22
C HIS A 45 -4.52 5.22 -0.96
N THR A 46 -3.91 5.73 0.12
CA THR A 46 -4.58 6.02 1.41
C THR A 46 -5.07 7.47 1.54
N GLN A 47 -5.05 8.24 0.44
CA GLN A 47 -5.44 9.66 0.39
C GLN A 47 -4.75 10.55 1.44
N ARG A 48 -3.51 10.24 1.83
CA ARG A 48 -2.76 11.08 2.77
C ARG A 48 -2.16 12.30 2.04
N SER A 49 -2.06 13.42 2.75
CA SER A 49 -1.36 14.61 2.23
C SER A 49 0.14 14.31 2.05
N LEU A 50 0.77 14.92 1.04
CA LEU A 50 2.20 14.75 0.80
C LEU A 50 3.05 15.26 1.97
N GLU A 51 2.62 16.35 2.60
CA GLU A 51 3.32 16.92 3.76
C GLU A 51 3.32 15.94 4.95
N ASP A 52 2.21 15.28 5.23
CA ASP A 52 2.14 14.24 6.27
C ASP A 52 3.02 13.04 5.91
N CYS A 53 3.09 12.68 4.63
CA CYS A 53 3.96 11.59 4.18
C CYS A 53 5.44 11.92 4.30
N TYR A 54 5.85 13.16 4.08
CA TYR A 54 7.21 13.61 4.34
C TYR A 54 7.53 13.65 5.84
N ALA A 55 6.59 14.11 6.66
CA ALA A 55 6.76 14.16 8.11
C ALA A 55 6.88 12.74 8.71
N ALA A 56 6.10 11.78 8.22
CA ALA A 56 6.15 10.39 8.67
C ALA A 56 7.38 9.62 8.16
N ASN A 57 8.02 10.06 7.06
CA ASN A 57 9.13 9.35 6.42
C ASN A 57 10.36 10.26 6.22
N PRO A 58 10.98 10.79 7.29
CA PRO A 58 12.08 11.76 7.18
C PRO A 58 13.39 11.19 6.60
N LYS A 59 13.54 9.86 6.58
CA LYS A 59 14.72 9.17 6.04
C LYS A 59 14.61 8.82 4.56
N ALA A 60 13.40 8.92 3.98
CA ALA A 60 13.16 8.61 2.59
C ALA A 60 13.40 9.85 1.71
N SER A 61 13.78 9.62 0.46
CA SER A 61 13.94 10.71 -0.50
C SER A 61 12.58 11.32 -0.81
N LYS A 62 12.40 12.62 -0.48
CA LYS A 62 11.16 13.36 -0.81
C LYS A 62 10.85 13.33 -2.31
N ALA A 63 11.90 13.37 -3.14
CA ALA A 63 11.76 13.28 -4.59
C ALA A 63 11.22 11.92 -5.03
N ALA A 64 11.74 10.83 -4.45
CA ALA A 64 11.27 9.47 -4.76
C ALA A 64 9.83 9.24 -4.28
N ILE A 65 9.48 9.74 -3.09
CA ILE A 65 8.10 9.74 -2.58
C ILE A 65 7.15 10.46 -3.54
N PHE A 66 7.52 11.66 -4.02
CA PHE A 66 6.68 12.40 -4.95
C PHE A 66 6.52 11.66 -6.28
N ALA A 67 7.61 11.09 -6.81
CA ALA A 67 7.57 10.31 -8.05
C ALA A 67 6.58 9.15 -7.94
N GLY A 68 6.71 8.30 -6.90
CA GLY A 68 5.79 7.18 -6.69
C GLY A 68 4.34 7.61 -6.40
N TRP A 69 4.14 8.77 -5.75
CA TRP A 69 2.81 9.33 -5.54
C TRP A 69 2.14 9.74 -6.87
N ARG A 70 2.88 10.36 -7.80
CA ARG A 70 2.34 10.75 -9.12
C ARG A 70 2.05 9.54 -9.99
N GLU A 71 2.95 8.56 -10.01
CA GLU A 71 2.77 7.31 -10.75
C GLU A 71 1.52 6.56 -10.28
N MET A 72 1.32 6.47 -8.96
CA MET A 72 0.13 5.84 -8.40
C MET A 72 -1.15 6.67 -8.62
N ASP A 73 -1.05 8.00 -8.62
CA ASP A 73 -2.19 8.88 -8.93
C ASP A 73 -2.67 8.68 -10.36
N GLU A 74 -1.74 8.65 -11.31
CA GLU A 74 -2.03 8.37 -12.72
C GLU A 74 -2.68 7.00 -12.85
N TYR A 75 -2.09 5.97 -12.24
CA TYR A 75 -2.63 4.61 -12.26
C TYR A 75 -4.07 4.55 -11.71
N MET A 76 -4.36 5.19 -10.58
CA MET A 76 -5.71 5.19 -10.03
C MET A 76 -6.71 5.95 -10.92
N ARG A 77 -6.27 7.02 -11.59
CA ARG A 77 -7.12 7.80 -12.53
C ARG A 77 -7.39 7.05 -13.83
N GLU A 78 -6.39 6.35 -14.35
CA GLU A 78 -6.53 5.54 -15.56
C GLU A 78 -7.38 4.28 -15.35
N ASN A 79 -7.46 3.78 -14.11
CA ASN A 79 -8.13 2.51 -13.78
C ASN A 79 -9.35 2.66 -12.86
N ASP A 80 -9.83 3.89 -12.62
CA ASP A 80 -10.98 4.20 -11.75
C ASP A 80 -10.93 3.53 -10.37
N ILE A 81 -9.73 3.47 -9.77
CA ILE A 81 -9.53 2.81 -8.48
C ILE A 81 -9.93 3.78 -7.35
N PRO A 82 -10.93 3.43 -6.52
CA PRO A 82 -11.30 4.26 -5.38
C PRO A 82 -10.15 4.24 -4.37
N ALA A 83 -9.73 5.42 -3.95
CA ALA A 83 -8.72 5.54 -2.93
C ALA A 83 -9.30 5.12 -1.57
N LEU A 84 -8.50 4.40 -0.77
CA LEU A 84 -8.92 3.98 0.57
C LEU A 84 -8.94 5.22 1.47
N PRO A 85 -10.03 5.44 2.23
CA PRO A 85 -10.05 6.52 3.19
C PRO A 85 -8.92 6.31 4.20
N PRO A 86 -8.21 7.38 4.60
CA PRO A 86 -7.12 7.26 5.54
C PRO A 86 -7.68 6.69 6.84
N ALA A 87 -7.10 5.58 7.30
CA ALA A 87 -7.33 5.14 8.67
C ALA A 87 -6.98 6.33 9.58
N SER A 88 -7.89 6.68 10.49
CA SER A 88 -7.70 7.79 11.41
C SER A 88 -6.30 7.71 12.02
N PRO A 89 -5.56 8.84 12.14
CA PRO A 89 -4.26 8.81 12.79
C PRO A 89 -4.43 8.10 14.15
N PRO A 90 -3.50 7.24 14.58
CA PRO A 90 -3.57 6.66 15.91
C PRO A 90 -3.68 7.85 16.87
N SER A 91 -4.85 7.98 17.49
CA SER A 91 -5.11 9.03 18.45
C SER A 91 -3.99 8.89 19.48
N LYS A 92 -3.15 9.92 19.65
CA LYS A 92 -2.40 10.04 20.88
C LYS A 92 -3.47 10.02 21.95
N ALA A 93 -3.54 8.94 22.73
CA ALA A 93 -4.45 8.82 23.85
C ALA A 93 -4.30 10.09 24.68
N ALA A 94 -5.23 11.02 24.49
CA ALA A 94 -5.39 12.17 25.34
C ALA A 94 -6.03 11.58 26.59
N ASP A 95 -5.31 11.73 27.70
CA ASP A 95 -5.80 11.51 29.05
C ASP A 95 -7.28 11.88 29.17
N ALA A 96 -8.04 10.93 29.73
CA ALA A 96 -9.46 11.04 29.99
C ALA A 96 -9.76 12.30 30.81
N ALA A 97 -10.68 13.13 30.30
CA ALA A 97 -11.47 14.04 31.12
C ALA A 97 -12.97 13.73 30.85
N PRO A 98 -13.83 13.64 31.88
CA PRO A 98 -15.17 13.09 31.75
C PRO A 98 -16.16 14.10 31.14
N ASP A 99 -17.17 13.53 30.49
CA ASP A 99 -18.44 14.11 30.04
C ASP A 99 -18.98 15.26 30.94
N GLU A 100 -19.24 16.42 30.35
CA GLU A 100 -20.30 17.32 30.81
C GLU A 100 -21.46 17.25 29.81
N GLU A 101 -22.48 16.51 30.23
CA GLU A 101 -23.79 16.41 29.62
C GLU A 101 -24.55 17.73 29.81
N VAL A 102 -24.64 18.55 28.75
CA VAL A 102 -25.57 19.68 28.69
C VAL A 102 -26.86 19.23 28.02
N VAL A 103 -27.83 18.83 28.84
CA VAL A 103 -29.22 18.68 28.42
C VAL A 103 -29.83 20.06 28.21
N THR A 104 -30.20 20.39 26.97
CA THR A 104 -31.18 21.44 26.70
C THR A 104 -32.33 20.91 25.83
N PRO A 105 -33.59 21.24 26.16
CA PRO A 105 -34.78 20.58 25.63
C PRO A 105 -35.15 21.05 24.22
N ALA A 106 -35.60 20.11 23.38
CA ALA A 106 -36.16 20.36 22.05
C ALA A 106 -37.58 20.96 22.11
N PRO A 107 -38.01 21.67 21.04
CA PRO A 107 -39.40 21.61 20.62
C PRO A 107 -39.56 21.13 19.16
N LYS A 108 -40.39 20.09 19.02
CA LYS A 108 -41.39 19.77 17.97
C LYS A 108 -40.95 19.89 16.49
N ALA A 109 -40.69 18.78 15.82
CA ALA A 109 -41.69 17.93 15.12
C ALA A 109 -42.24 18.54 13.82
N SER A 110 -41.69 18.09 12.70
CA SER A 110 -42.46 17.79 11.48
C SER A 110 -42.02 16.40 11.02
N ALA A 111 -42.96 15.46 11.11
CA ALA A 111 -42.84 14.11 10.57
C ALA A 111 -43.59 14.08 9.23
N ASP A 112 -42.98 13.50 8.21
CA ASP A 112 -43.70 12.90 7.08
C ASP A 112 -43.39 11.38 7.10
N PRO A 113 -44.39 10.49 7.03
CA PRO A 113 -44.28 9.11 7.45
C PRO A 113 -44.15 8.18 6.26
N ASN A 114 -42.99 7.58 6.06
CA ASN A 114 -42.93 6.31 5.34
C ASN A 114 -41.67 5.53 5.69
N THR A 115 -41.80 4.55 6.58
CA THR A 115 -41.32 3.15 6.44
C THR A 115 -41.25 2.52 7.84
N LYS A 116 -42.04 1.47 8.07
CA LYS A 116 -42.06 0.59 9.26
C LYS A 116 -41.50 -0.80 8.82
N PRO A 117 -41.07 -1.70 9.72
CA PRO A 117 -39.70 -1.77 10.24
C PRO A 117 -39.12 -3.22 10.24
N ALA A 118 -37.87 -3.31 10.70
CA ALA A 118 -37.22 -4.42 11.42
C ALA A 118 -36.76 -5.67 10.66
N ALA A 119 -35.44 -5.93 10.72
CA ALA A 119 -34.89 -7.19 11.28
C ALA A 119 -33.37 -7.07 11.53
N THR A 120 -33.03 -7.07 12.82
CA THR A 120 -31.95 -7.77 13.55
C THR A 120 -30.65 -8.22 12.85
N ALA A 121 -29.57 -7.97 13.59
CA ALA A 121 -28.16 -8.30 13.35
C ALA A 121 -27.81 -9.77 13.09
N ALA A 122 -26.74 -9.98 12.29
CA ALA A 122 -25.74 -11.03 12.48
C ALA A 122 -24.39 -10.60 11.86
N PRO A 123 -23.24 -10.98 12.45
CA PRO A 123 -21.92 -10.51 12.04
C PRO A 123 -21.36 -11.37 10.89
N THR A 124 -20.89 -10.74 9.82
CA THR A 124 -20.15 -11.42 8.75
C THR A 124 -18.64 -11.21 8.94
N THR A 125 -17.97 -12.31 9.24
CA THR A 125 -16.51 -12.46 9.23
C THR A 125 -15.93 -12.16 7.84
N PRO A 126 -14.72 -11.56 7.75
CA PRO A 126 -14.07 -11.32 6.47
C PRO A 126 -13.58 -12.63 5.84
N PRO A 127 -13.69 -12.81 4.51
CA PRO A 127 -13.09 -13.97 3.86
C PRO A 127 -11.56 -13.86 3.98
N THR A 128 -10.96 -14.83 4.67
CA THR A 128 -9.53 -15.12 4.62
C THR A 128 -9.22 -15.63 3.21
N GLY A 129 -9.06 -14.70 2.28
CA GLY A 129 -8.67 -14.94 0.89
C GLY A 129 -7.23 -14.52 0.70
N SER A 130 -6.36 -15.51 0.58
CA SER A 130 -4.94 -15.38 0.27
C SER A 130 -4.70 -14.50 -0.97
N ILE A 131 -4.29 -13.25 -0.78
CA ILE A 131 -3.67 -12.44 -1.84
C ILE A 131 -2.20 -12.82 -1.86
N VAL A 132 -1.89 -13.94 -2.52
CA VAL A 132 -0.54 -14.19 -3.02
C VAL A 132 -0.51 -13.61 -4.43
N PRO A 133 0.29 -12.57 -4.72
CA PRO A 133 0.57 -12.18 -6.09
C PRO A 133 1.22 -13.39 -6.78
N ARG A 134 0.52 -14.02 -7.73
CA ARG A 134 1.12 -15.02 -8.61
C ARG A 134 2.09 -14.30 -9.54
N ILE A 135 3.31 -14.10 -9.07
CA ILE A 135 4.46 -13.84 -9.93
C ILE A 135 4.84 -15.21 -10.51
N ALA A 136 4.10 -15.63 -11.54
CA ALA A 136 4.52 -16.73 -12.39
C ALA A 136 5.52 -16.17 -13.42
N PRO A 137 6.74 -16.71 -13.54
CA PRO A 137 7.61 -16.38 -14.67
C PRO A 137 6.97 -16.90 -15.98
N PRO A 138 7.17 -16.22 -17.12
CA PRO A 138 6.62 -16.68 -18.39
C PRO A 138 7.19 -18.06 -18.73
N ALA A 139 6.28 -18.99 -19.01
CA ALA A 139 6.61 -20.33 -19.47
C ALA A 139 7.50 -20.25 -20.72
N ALA A 140 8.68 -20.86 -20.62
CA ALA A 140 9.51 -21.17 -21.76
C ALA A 140 8.78 -22.20 -22.63
N ASN A 141 8.20 -21.76 -23.75
CA ASN A 141 7.77 -22.69 -24.80
C ASN A 141 9.00 -23.14 -25.58
N GLY A 142 9.50 -24.32 -25.21
CA GLY A 142 10.41 -25.11 -26.03
C GLY A 142 9.64 -26.01 -27.00
N ALA A 143 10.00 -25.89 -28.29
CA ALA A 143 10.13 -26.93 -29.32
C ALA A 143 9.03 -28.00 -29.52
N SER A 144 8.50 -28.08 -30.76
CA SER A 144 8.51 -29.30 -31.58
C SER A 144 7.85 -29.12 -32.96
N ARG A 145 8.66 -28.90 -34.02
CA ARG A 145 8.77 -29.69 -35.26
C ARG A 145 9.69 -29.00 -36.26
#